data_AF-A0A1V9X8D0-F1
#
_entry.id   AF-A0A1V9X8D0-F1
#
_cell.length_a   1.000
_cell.length_b   1.000
_cell.length_c   1.000
_cell.angle_alpha   90.00
_cell.angle_beta   90.00
_cell.angle_gamma   90.00
#
_symmetry.space_group_name_H-M   'P 1'
#
loop_
_entity.id
_entity.type
_entity.pdbx_description
1 polymer ?
#
loop_
_entity_poly.entity_id
_entity_poly.type
_entity_poly.pdbx_seq_one_letter_code
_entity_poly.pdbx_strand_id
1 'polypeptide(L)'
;RNKEQLYKNADAFWKPTVAVQADVGSFLADLKNALPGFKGDDMWLDGLRAKDDAKESSNNKMASQPVDKHLNPMKLLNILEEVMPDNTIIVADGGDFVATAAYILKPRGALRWLDPGAFGTLGVGGGFAIGAKLVHPDANVIVIYGDGSAAYSIMEMDSLTRQKIPVTAIVGNDACWTQILREQ
;
A
#
# COMPACT_ATOMS: atom_id res chain seq x y z
N ARG A 1 -12.01 -8.56 -21.52
CA ARG A 1 -11.64 -9.87 -20.91
C ARG A 1 -12.67 -10.92 -21.33
N ASN A 2 -12.31 -12.20 -21.50
CA ASN A 2 -13.24 -13.26 -21.95
C ASN A 2 -14.11 -13.81 -20.79
N LYS A 3 -15.17 -14.59 -21.09
CA LYS A 3 -16.10 -15.13 -20.08
C LYS A 3 -15.45 -16.17 -19.16
N GLU A 4 -14.48 -16.92 -19.64
CA GLU A 4 -13.80 -17.96 -18.84
C GLU A 4 -13.06 -17.35 -17.63
N GLN A 5 -12.49 -16.15 -17.79
CA GLN A 5 -11.83 -15.45 -16.68
C GLN A 5 -12.79 -15.07 -15.54
N LEU A 6 -14.10 -14.97 -15.77
CA LEU A 6 -15.07 -14.65 -14.72
C LEU A 6 -15.17 -15.73 -13.65
N TYR A 7 -14.89 -16.98 -14.03
CA TYR A 7 -14.97 -18.14 -13.15
C TYR A 7 -13.58 -18.67 -12.79
N LYS A 8 -12.51 -17.92 -13.13
CA LYS A 8 -11.15 -18.33 -12.77
C LYS A 8 -11.03 -18.35 -11.25
N ASN A 9 -10.60 -19.49 -10.72
CA ASN A 9 -10.52 -19.80 -9.28
C ASN A 9 -11.87 -19.87 -8.55
N ALA A 10 -12.99 -19.89 -9.28
CA ALA A 10 -14.28 -20.24 -8.67
C ALA A 10 -14.22 -21.66 -8.09
N ASP A 11 -14.94 -21.88 -6.99
CA ASP A 11 -14.95 -23.11 -6.17
C ASP A 11 -13.62 -23.45 -5.46
N ALA A 12 -12.51 -22.76 -5.76
CA ALA A 12 -11.26 -22.86 -5.00
C ALA A 12 -11.19 -21.86 -3.83
N PHE A 13 -11.61 -20.61 -4.05
CA PHE A 13 -11.57 -19.55 -3.02
C PHE A 13 -12.93 -18.86 -2.78
N TRP A 14 -13.79 -18.84 -3.80
CA TRP A 14 -15.08 -18.16 -3.76
C TRP A 14 -16.01 -18.73 -4.83
N LYS A 15 -17.31 -18.45 -4.74
CA LYS A 15 -18.31 -18.87 -5.73
C LYS A 15 -19.25 -17.70 -6.05
N PRO A 16 -19.29 -17.21 -7.31
CA PRO A 16 -20.13 -16.08 -7.64
C PRO A 16 -21.61 -16.48 -7.69
N THR A 17 -22.46 -15.79 -6.94
CA THR A 17 -23.92 -15.88 -7.13
C THR A 17 -24.35 -15.22 -8.44
N VAL A 18 -23.70 -14.11 -8.78
CA VAL A 18 -23.91 -13.37 -10.04
C VAL A 18 -22.54 -13.03 -10.61
N ALA A 19 -22.25 -13.45 -11.84
CA ALA A 19 -21.04 -13.10 -12.56
C ALA A 19 -21.37 -12.10 -13.68
N VAL A 20 -20.76 -10.92 -13.64
CA VAL A 20 -20.99 -9.87 -14.63
C VAL A 20 -19.71 -9.61 -15.41
N GLN A 21 -19.79 -9.74 -16.74
CA GLN A 21 -18.68 -9.43 -17.64
C GLN A 21 -18.69 -7.95 -18.03
N ALA A 22 -17.99 -7.11 -17.26
CA ALA A 22 -17.91 -5.69 -17.55
C ALA A 22 -16.54 -5.10 -17.15
N ASP A 23 -16.26 -3.90 -17.65
CA ASP A 23 -15.26 -3.04 -17.03
C ASP A 23 -15.81 -2.52 -15.70
N VAL A 24 -14.98 -2.54 -14.64
CA VAL A 24 -15.43 -2.26 -13.27
C VAL A 24 -15.87 -0.81 -13.11
N GLY A 25 -15.16 0.13 -13.72
CA GLY A 25 -15.45 1.56 -13.59
C GLY A 25 -16.78 1.94 -14.24
N SER A 26 -16.95 1.56 -15.50
CA SER A 26 -18.21 1.78 -16.24
C SER A 26 -19.39 1.03 -15.61
N PHE A 27 -19.19 -0.22 -15.18
CA PHE A 27 -20.25 -0.99 -14.51
C PHE A 27 -20.75 -0.31 -13.23
N LEU A 28 -19.85 0.18 -12.38
CA LEU A 28 -20.25 0.86 -11.15
C LEU A 28 -20.99 2.18 -11.44
N ALA A 29 -20.58 2.91 -12.48
CA ALA A 29 -21.27 4.13 -12.92
C ALA A 29 -22.70 3.83 -13.42
N ASP A 30 -22.85 2.81 -14.26
CA ASP A 30 -24.15 2.38 -14.79
C ASP A 30 -25.05 1.82 -13.69
N LEU A 31 -24.50 1.03 -12.77
CA LEU A 31 -25.23 0.48 -11.63
C LEU A 31 -25.79 1.58 -10.72
N LYS A 32 -24.98 2.63 -10.45
CA LYS A 32 -25.44 3.81 -9.70
C LYS A 32 -26.61 4.50 -10.41
N ASN A 33 -26.54 4.66 -11.72
CA ASN A 33 -27.61 5.28 -12.51
C ASN A 33 -28.87 4.43 -12.55
N ALA A 34 -28.73 3.10 -12.58
CA ALA A 34 -29.83 2.14 -12.62
C ALA A 34 -30.54 1.98 -11.27
N LEU A 35 -29.90 2.36 -10.15
CA LEU A 35 -30.42 2.23 -8.79
C LEU A 35 -30.60 3.59 -8.10
N PRO A 36 -31.41 4.52 -8.65
CA PRO A 36 -31.61 5.83 -8.05
C PRO A 36 -32.25 5.70 -6.66
N GLY A 37 -31.62 6.32 -5.66
CA GLY A 37 -32.12 6.32 -4.28
C GLY A 37 -31.85 5.03 -3.49
N PHE A 38 -31.15 4.05 -4.07
CA PHE A 38 -30.68 2.90 -3.29
C PHE A 38 -29.73 3.39 -2.18
N LYS A 39 -29.97 2.93 -0.95
CA LYS A 39 -29.11 3.16 0.20
C LYS A 39 -28.77 1.82 0.83
N GLY A 40 -27.53 1.70 1.29
CA GLY A 40 -27.14 0.59 2.15
C GLY A 40 -27.88 0.66 3.49
N ASP A 41 -27.89 -0.45 4.21
CA ASP A 41 -28.38 -0.50 5.58
C ASP A 41 -27.46 0.37 6.47
N ASP A 42 -28.03 1.43 7.06
CA ASP A 42 -27.29 2.38 7.90
C ASP A 42 -26.67 1.70 9.13
N MET A 43 -27.39 0.75 9.76
CA MET A 43 -26.86 0.00 10.91
C MET A 43 -25.65 -0.84 10.51
N TRP A 44 -25.69 -1.44 9.33
CA TRP A 44 -24.56 -2.21 8.82
C TRP A 44 -23.37 -1.32 8.48
N LEU A 45 -23.60 -0.20 7.79
CA LEU A 45 -22.54 0.77 7.45
C LEU A 45 -21.89 1.37 8.69
N ASP A 46 -22.67 1.72 9.71
CA ASP A 46 -22.15 2.22 10.98
C ASP A 46 -21.37 1.14 11.73
N GLY A 47 -21.81 -0.12 11.66
CA GLY A 47 -21.07 -1.26 12.19
C GLY A 47 -19.70 -1.45 11.52
N LEU A 48 -19.59 -1.21 10.21
CA LEU A 48 -18.30 -1.26 9.50
C LEU A 48 -17.39 -0.09 9.90
N ARG A 49 -17.93 1.14 9.94
CA ARG A 49 -17.18 2.32 10.39
C ARG A 49 -16.63 2.16 11.80
N ALA A 50 -17.45 1.65 12.72
CA ALA A 50 -17.02 1.40 14.10
C ALA A 50 -15.87 0.38 14.18
N LYS A 51 -15.83 -0.64 13.30
CA LYS A 51 -14.73 -1.60 13.24
C LYS A 51 -13.45 -0.97 12.71
N ASP A 52 -13.56 -0.13 11.67
CA ASP A 52 -12.42 0.61 11.15
C ASP A 52 -11.88 1.59 12.21
N ASP A 53 -12.74 2.37 12.86
CA ASP A 53 -12.36 3.29 13.94
C ASP A 53 -11.69 2.55 15.12
N ALA A 54 -12.20 1.37 15.49
CA ALA A 54 -11.59 0.55 16.54
C ALA A 54 -10.19 0.06 16.14
N LYS A 55 -10.00 -0.31 14.86
CA LYS A 55 -8.68 -0.70 14.32
C LYS A 55 -7.71 0.48 14.32
N GLU A 56 -8.13 1.66 13.85
CA GLU A 56 -7.31 2.87 13.87
C GLU A 56 -6.93 3.26 15.31
N SER A 57 -7.86 3.17 16.26
CA SER A 57 -7.59 3.40 17.69
C SER A 57 -6.56 2.42 18.25
N SER A 58 -6.64 1.14 17.88
CA SER A 58 -5.66 0.12 18.26
C SER A 58 -4.27 0.45 17.69
N ASN A 59 -4.19 0.81 16.41
CA ASN A 59 -2.94 1.19 15.76
C ASN A 59 -2.30 2.41 16.45
N ASN A 60 -3.09 3.42 16.79
CA ASN A 60 -2.63 4.63 17.49
C ASN A 60 -2.11 4.34 18.91
N LYS A 61 -2.77 3.41 19.63
CA LYS A 61 -2.30 2.94 20.93
C LYS A 61 -0.96 2.21 20.82
N MET A 62 -0.77 1.38 19.80
CA MET A 62 0.51 0.69 19.53
C MET A 62 1.61 1.68 19.15
N ALA A 63 1.31 2.69 18.34
CA ALA A 63 2.25 3.74 17.96
C ALA A 63 2.67 4.64 19.13
N SER A 64 1.79 4.82 20.13
CA SER A 64 2.06 5.63 21.31
C SER A 64 2.80 4.89 22.43
N GLN A 65 3.00 3.58 22.29
CA GLN A 65 3.72 2.81 23.32
C GLN A 65 5.17 3.31 23.43
N PRO A 66 5.66 3.59 24.65
CA PRO A 66 7.06 3.89 24.86
C PRO A 66 7.88 2.64 24.53
N VAL A 67 9.06 2.86 23.96
CA VAL A 67 10.04 1.81 23.69
C VAL A 67 11.33 2.16 24.42
N ASP A 68 11.90 1.18 25.13
CA ASP A 68 13.13 1.38 25.90
C ASP A 68 14.37 1.49 24.99
N LYS A 69 14.28 0.90 23.79
CA LYS A 69 15.35 0.85 22.78
C LYS A 69 14.77 0.98 21.37
N HIS A 70 15.55 1.57 20.47
CA HIS A 70 15.22 1.77 19.04
C HIS A 70 13.95 2.59 18.82
N LEU A 71 13.53 2.72 17.55
CA LEU A 71 12.33 3.45 17.16
C LEU A 71 11.14 2.49 17.06
N ASN A 72 9.97 2.95 17.49
CA ASN A 72 8.72 2.27 17.21
C ASN A 72 8.34 2.53 15.73
N PRO A 73 8.30 1.50 14.85
CA PRO A 73 8.00 1.69 13.43
C PRO A 73 6.58 2.23 13.20
N MET A 74 5.60 1.83 14.02
CA MET A 74 4.23 2.35 13.95
C MET A 74 4.19 3.85 14.23
N LYS A 75 5.00 4.33 15.18
CA LYS A 75 5.10 5.76 15.50
C LYS A 75 5.69 6.55 14.34
N LEU A 76 6.78 6.05 13.75
CA LEU A 76 7.43 6.69 12.61
C LEU A 76 6.47 6.78 11.43
N LEU A 77 5.75 5.70 11.11
CA LEU A 77 4.82 5.64 9.99
C LEU A 77 3.59 6.53 10.21
N ASN A 78 3.10 6.68 11.45
CA ASN A 78 2.02 7.64 11.74
C ASN A 78 2.48 9.08 11.54
N ILE A 79 3.68 9.43 12.03
CA ILE A 79 4.25 10.76 11.77
C ILE A 79 4.42 10.98 10.26
N LEU A 80 4.89 9.97 9.53
CA LEU A 80 5.01 10.05 8.08
C LEU A 80 3.65 10.29 7.42
N GLU A 81 2.61 9.56 7.81
CA GLU A 81 1.25 9.74 7.29
C GLU A 81 0.73 11.16 7.51
N GLU A 82 1.00 11.76 8.67
CA GLU A 82 0.60 13.13 9.02
C GLU A 82 1.33 14.21 8.20
N VAL A 83 2.62 14.00 7.89
CA VAL A 83 3.44 15.02 7.20
C VAL A 83 3.52 14.82 5.69
N MET A 84 3.06 13.68 5.17
CA MET A 84 3.15 13.33 3.77
C MET A 84 2.20 14.19 2.90
N PRO A 85 2.73 14.92 1.90
CA PRO A 85 1.94 15.75 1.01
C PRO A 85 0.89 14.97 0.20
N ASP A 86 -0.21 15.63 -0.19
CA ASP A 86 -1.28 15.02 -0.98
C ASP A 86 -0.86 14.58 -2.40
N ASN A 87 0.22 15.15 -2.94
CA ASN A 87 0.78 14.74 -4.24
C ASN A 87 1.79 13.59 -4.12
N THR A 88 1.76 12.81 -3.03
CA THR A 88 2.73 11.72 -2.80
C THR A 88 2.39 10.43 -3.57
N ILE A 89 3.42 9.82 -4.16
CA ILE A 89 3.42 8.43 -4.63
C ILE A 89 4.30 7.62 -3.68
N ILE A 90 3.74 6.55 -3.13
CA ILE A 90 4.43 5.61 -2.26
C ILE A 90 4.88 4.43 -3.12
N VAL A 91 6.17 4.11 -3.03
CA VAL A 91 6.74 2.86 -3.56
C VAL A 91 7.08 1.98 -2.37
N ALA A 92 6.48 0.81 -2.29
CA ALA A 92 6.63 -0.13 -1.20
C ALA A 92 7.44 -1.35 -1.66
N ASP A 93 8.63 -1.52 -1.10
CA ASP A 93 9.54 -2.60 -1.48
C ASP A 93 9.93 -3.41 -0.25
N GLY A 94 9.07 -4.38 0.10
CA GLY A 94 9.40 -5.56 0.89
C GLY A 94 9.66 -5.43 2.40
N GLY A 95 9.43 -6.55 3.09
CA GLY A 95 9.76 -6.75 4.51
C GLY A 95 8.63 -6.42 5.48
N ASP A 96 8.82 -6.80 6.75
CA ASP A 96 7.84 -6.60 7.82
C ASP A 96 7.52 -5.10 8.03
N PHE A 97 8.50 -4.22 7.77
CA PHE A 97 8.30 -2.78 7.81
C PHE A 97 7.30 -2.28 6.77
N VAL A 98 7.30 -2.85 5.55
CA VAL A 98 6.32 -2.51 4.51
C VAL A 98 4.93 -3.04 4.83
N ALA A 99 4.84 -4.24 5.42
CA ALA A 99 3.56 -4.76 5.92
C ALA A 99 2.97 -3.83 6.99
N THR A 100 3.82 -3.32 7.90
CA THR A 100 3.44 -2.31 8.90
C THR A 100 3.00 -1.00 8.22
N ALA A 101 3.72 -0.54 7.19
CA ALA A 101 3.38 0.66 6.44
C ALA A 101 2.02 0.55 5.74
N ALA A 102 1.66 -0.61 5.20
CA ALA A 102 0.39 -0.85 4.51
C ALA A 102 -0.84 -0.74 5.44
N TYR A 103 -0.64 -0.84 6.77
CA TYR A 103 -1.71 -0.63 7.75
C TYR A 103 -1.88 0.83 8.19
N ILE A 104 -0.92 1.71 7.86
CA ILE A 104 -0.87 3.09 8.38
C ILE A 104 -0.94 4.11 7.25
N LEU A 105 -0.09 3.95 6.24
CA LEU A 105 0.04 4.93 5.16
C LEU A 105 -1.15 4.84 4.20
N LYS A 106 -1.74 5.99 3.85
CA LYS A 106 -2.92 6.06 2.98
C LYS A 106 -2.54 6.63 1.62
N PRO A 107 -2.65 5.86 0.52
CA PRO A 107 -2.38 6.40 -0.81
C PRO A 107 -3.32 7.57 -1.14
N ARG A 108 -2.77 8.68 -1.64
CA ARG A 108 -3.54 9.93 -1.89
C ARG A 108 -4.40 9.89 -3.17
N GLY A 109 -4.64 8.70 -3.72
CA GLY A 109 -5.44 8.49 -4.91
C GLY A 109 -5.12 7.20 -5.65
N ALA A 110 -5.81 6.97 -6.77
CA ALA A 110 -5.53 5.84 -7.65
C ALA A 110 -4.09 5.90 -8.16
N LEU A 111 -3.44 4.72 -8.26
CA LEU A 111 -2.07 4.59 -8.74
C LEU A 111 -1.02 5.37 -7.92
N ARG A 112 -1.31 5.66 -6.64
CA ARG A 112 -0.37 6.32 -5.70
C ARG A 112 0.33 5.36 -4.74
N TRP A 113 0.10 4.05 -4.89
CA TRP A 113 0.81 2.99 -4.18
C TRP A 113 1.32 1.99 -5.20
N LEU A 114 2.63 1.81 -5.25
CA LEU A 114 3.31 0.89 -6.15
C LEU A 114 4.02 -0.17 -5.31
N ASP A 115 3.73 -1.44 -5.55
CA ASP A 115 4.33 -2.58 -4.85
C ASP A 115 4.55 -3.73 -5.86
N PRO A 116 5.33 -4.78 -5.52
CA PRO A 116 5.63 -5.86 -6.46
C PRO A 116 4.44 -6.79 -6.76
N GLY A 117 3.26 -6.50 -6.21
CA GLY A 117 2.02 -7.23 -6.43
C GLY A 117 2.15 -8.71 -6.12
N ALA A 118 1.50 -9.53 -6.94
CA ALA A 118 1.42 -10.97 -6.73
C ALA A 118 2.77 -11.71 -6.80
N PHE A 119 3.81 -11.12 -7.41
CA PHE A 119 5.11 -11.78 -7.52
C PHE A 119 6.01 -11.54 -6.30
N GLY A 120 5.72 -10.52 -5.49
CA GLY A 120 6.42 -10.29 -4.21
C GLY A 120 7.93 -10.07 -4.34
N THR A 121 8.40 -9.59 -5.50
CA THR A 121 9.84 -9.38 -5.77
C THR A 121 10.41 -8.27 -4.91
N LEU A 122 11.46 -8.58 -4.15
CA LEU A 122 12.27 -7.60 -3.43
C LEU A 122 13.24 -6.89 -4.39
N GLY A 123 13.48 -5.60 -4.16
CA GLY A 123 14.41 -4.79 -4.95
C GLY A 123 13.74 -3.99 -6.06
N VAL A 124 12.41 -3.95 -6.11
CA VAL A 124 11.67 -3.17 -7.11
C VAL A 124 11.71 -1.66 -6.86
N GLY A 125 12.05 -1.24 -5.64
CA GLY A 125 11.85 0.12 -5.14
C GLY A 125 12.56 1.19 -5.98
N GLY A 126 13.84 0.98 -6.29
CA GLY A 126 14.63 1.95 -7.06
C GLY A 126 14.08 2.16 -8.46
N GLY A 127 13.83 1.08 -9.19
CA GLY A 127 13.27 1.13 -10.55
C GLY A 127 11.86 1.74 -10.59
N PHE A 128 11.00 1.36 -9.64
CA PHE A 128 9.64 1.93 -9.55
C PHE A 128 9.67 3.41 -9.20
N ALA A 129 10.57 3.84 -8.32
CA ALA A 129 10.72 5.24 -7.96
C ALA A 129 11.20 6.12 -9.13
N ILE A 130 12.18 5.63 -9.90
CA ILE A 130 12.64 6.29 -11.13
C ILE A 130 11.46 6.44 -12.10
N GLY A 131 10.75 5.35 -12.38
CA GLY A 131 9.60 5.38 -13.30
C GLY A 131 8.50 6.34 -12.82
N ALA A 132 8.11 6.26 -11.56
CA ALA A 132 7.08 7.11 -10.96
C ALA A 132 7.46 8.60 -11.06
N LYS A 133 8.72 8.95 -10.74
CA LYS A 133 9.16 10.34 -10.75
C LYS A 133 9.30 10.90 -12.17
N LEU A 134 9.70 10.09 -13.15
CA LEU A 134 9.79 10.51 -14.55
C LEU A 134 8.40 10.73 -15.18
N VAL A 135 7.41 9.91 -14.83
CA VAL A 135 6.03 10.06 -15.32
C VAL A 135 5.28 11.18 -14.56
N HIS A 136 5.59 11.38 -13.29
CA HIS A 136 5.02 12.43 -12.46
C HIS A 136 6.10 13.33 -11.84
N PRO A 137 6.71 14.25 -12.61
CA PRO A 137 7.82 15.08 -12.16
C PRO A 137 7.50 15.92 -10.91
N ASP A 138 6.25 16.36 -10.77
CA ASP A 138 5.80 17.19 -9.66
C ASP A 138 5.36 16.39 -8.42
N ALA A 139 5.27 15.06 -8.52
CA ALA A 139 4.86 14.23 -7.38
C ALA A 139 5.99 14.11 -6.36
N ASN A 140 5.65 14.09 -5.08
CA ASN A 140 6.57 13.66 -4.04
C ASN A 140 6.69 12.12 -4.11
N VAL A 141 7.87 11.56 -4.37
CA VAL A 141 8.03 10.10 -4.47
C VAL A 141 8.81 9.62 -3.25
N ILE A 142 8.17 8.76 -2.45
CA ILE A 142 8.74 8.16 -1.25
C ILE A 142 8.83 6.66 -1.46
N VAL A 143 10.01 6.10 -1.22
CA VAL A 143 10.22 4.65 -1.18
C VAL A 143 10.28 4.18 0.27
N ILE A 144 9.44 3.22 0.61
CA ILE A 144 9.44 2.50 1.88
C ILE A 144 10.11 1.15 1.65
N TYR A 145 11.29 0.97 2.25
CA TYR A 145 12.10 -0.24 2.14
C TYR A 145 12.16 -0.97 3.48
N GLY A 146 12.21 -2.31 3.43
CA GLY A 146 12.98 -3.08 4.42
C GLY A 146 14.49 -2.98 4.11
N ASP A 147 15.35 -3.15 5.12
CA ASP A 147 16.81 -3.17 4.92
C ASP A 147 17.27 -4.22 3.89
N GLY A 148 16.69 -5.42 3.93
CA GLY A 148 17.01 -6.50 3.01
C GLY A 148 16.59 -6.23 1.55
N SER A 149 15.45 -5.56 1.34
CA SER A 149 15.01 -5.15 -0.01
C SER A 149 15.78 -3.94 -0.52
N ALA A 150 16.12 -2.99 0.36
CA ALA A 150 17.01 -1.88 0.03
C ALA A 150 18.35 -2.41 -0.48
N ALA A 151 18.91 -3.47 0.11
CA ALA A 151 20.19 -4.04 -0.33
C ALA A 151 20.20 -4.49 -1.80
N TYR A 152 19.06 -4.87 -2.38
CA TYR A 152 18.96 -5.21 -3.80
C TYR A 152 18.92 -3.99 -4.73
N SER A 153 18.45 -2.84 -4.24
CA SER A 153 18.16 -1.66 -5.06
C SER A 153 18.97 -0.40 -4.68
N ILE A 154 19.83 -0.48 -3.66
CA ILE A 154 20.59 0.68 -3.15
C ILE A 154 21.51 1.29 -4.20
N MET A 155 21.99 0.49 -5.17
CA MET A 155 22.81 0.98 -6.28
C MET A 155 22.04 2.01 -7.15
N GLU A 156 20.71 1.98 -7.16
CA GLU A 156 19.92 2.96 -7.93
C GLU A 156 19.89 4.35 -7.31
N MET A 157 20.39 4.52 -6.09
CA MET A 157 20.65 5.85 -5.53
C MET A 157 21.72 6.60 -6.34
N ASP A 158 22.70 5.89 -6.93
CA ASP A 158 23.65 6.48 -7.88
C ASP A 158 22.94 6.99 -9.14
N SER A 159 22.08 6.15 -9.73
CA SER A 159 21.26 6.50 -10.90
C SER A 159 20.38 7.72 -10.62
N LEU A 160 19.63 7.71 -9.50
CA LEU A 160 18.78 8.84 -9.07
C LEU A 160 19.58 10.14 -8.93
N THR A 161 20.77 10.07 -8.32
CA THR A 161 21.65 11.23 -8.10
C THR A 161 22.20 11.78 -9.41
N ARG A 162 22.80 10.93 -10.27
CA ARG A 162 23.38 11.35 -11.55
C ARG A 162 22.33 11.93 -12.49
N GLN A 163 21.12 11.39 -12.47
CA GLN A 163 20.01 11.87 -13.29
C GLN A 163 19.22 13.01 -12.64
N LYS A 164 19.60 13.43 -11.42
CA LYS A 164 18.92 14.49 -10.65
C LYS A 164 17.42 14.23 -10.47
N ILE A 165 17.07 12.98 -10.17
CA ILE A 165 15.69 12.54 -9.94
C ILE A 165 15.46 12.55 -8.42
N PRO A 166 14.73 13.54 -7.87
CA PRO A 166 14.61 13.67 -6.42
C PRO A 166 13.56 12.68 -5.89
N VAL A 167 14.03 11.75 -5.06
CA VAL A 167 13.22 10.71 -4.38
C VAL A 167 13.66 10.63 -2.92
N THR A 168 12.72 10.42 -2.02
CA THR A 168 13.00 10.16 -0.61
C THR A 168 12.96 8.66 -0.35
N ALA A 169 13.98 8.10 0.30
CA ALA A 169 14.00 6.70 0.70
C ALA A 169 13.98 6.57 2.23
N ILE A 170 13.07 5.74 2.74
CA ILE A 170 12.93 5.41 4.16
C ILE A 170 13.18 3.92 4.31
N VAL A 171 14.26 3.56 5.00
CA VAL A 171 14.66 2.17 5.20
C VAL A 171 14.36 1.76 6.64
N GLY A 172 13.42 0.84 6.81
CA GLY A 172 13.19 0.14 8.07
C GLY A 172 14.30 -0.86 8.31
N ASN A 173 15.25 -0.50 9.18
CA ASN A 173 16.42 -1.31 9.49
C ASN A 173 16.29 -1.95 10.87
N ASP A 174 15.92 -3.24 10.88
CA ASP A 174 15.92 -4.10 12.07
C ASP A 174 17.07 -5.12 12.03
N ALA A 175 17.97 -5.01 11.04
CA ALA A 175 19.10 -5.92 10.80
C ALA A 175 18.68 -7.39 10.66
N CYS A 176 17.45 -7.65 10.18
CA CYS A 176 16.89 -8.98 10.15
C CYS A 176 15.89 -9.15 9.00
N TRP A 177 15.68 -10.40 8.58
CA TRP A 177 14.53 -10.76 7.75
C TRP A 177 13.32 -11.05 8.65
N THR A 178 12.84 -10.04 9.40
CA THR A 178 11.81 -10.24 10.46
C THR A 178 10.55 -10.94 9.98
N GLN A 179 10.11 -10.68 8.74
CA GLN A 179 8.95 -11.36 8.17
C GLN A 179 9.18 -12.87 8.04
N ILE A 180 10.41 -13.30 7.74
CA ILE A 180 10.78 -14.72 7.68
C ILE A 180 10.99 -15.29 9.08
N LEU A 181 11.63 -14.52 9.97
CA LEU A 181 11.90 -14.94 11.35
C LEU A 181 10.62 -15.23 12.14
N ARG A 182 9.53 -14.48 11.92
CA ARG A 182 8.26 -14.68 12.64
C ARG A 182 7.53 -15.96 12.24
N GLU A 183 7.80 -16.51 11.05
CA GLU A 183 7.18 -17.74 10.55
C GLU A 183 7.98 -19.01 10.88
N GLN A 184 9.16 -18.87 11.50
CA GLN A 184 10.01 -19.98 11.96
C GLN A 184 9.85 -20.21 13.47
#